data_AF-A0AAU7J8V0-F1
#
_entry.id   AF-A0AAU7J8V0-F1
#
_cell.length_a   1.000
_cell.length_b   1.000
_cell.length_c   1.000
_cell.angle_alpha   90.00
_cell.angle_beta   90.00
_cell.angle_gamma   90.00
#
_symmetry.space_group_name_H-M   'P 1'
#
loop_
_entity.id
_entity.type
_entity.pdbx_description
1 polymer ?
#
loop_
_entity_poly.entity_id
_entity_poly.type
_entity_poly.pdbx_seq_one_letter_code
_entity_poly.pdbx_strand_id
1 'polypeptide(L)'
;MVIPKLNFTDASAPAVAADQDQGFEQVTRWHIVQVTARQEQRVCDDLRLAGFLPYCPMEVVWRKPRSHESKKRLQALSERRSLALEAAGRIRDPMAQRRALAAIVRSLPRVSSMLGRNPAVEDRRPYLPGYLFLGLLPGQESRLTDVKPIDWRKGGGFDGVIDLVRASGAAVQIHESIVLKLKEREDAGELSGSKKDKDTRKATAFREGQDVRITDGPLARFDAQVERCAPNDRVQILISLFGRPTRAILEASQLEAAS
;
A
#
# COMPACT_ATOMS: atom_id res chain seq x y z
N MET A 1 5.78 42.36 52.29
CA MET A 1 6.07 41.06 51.64
C MET A 1 4.78 40.60 50.97
N VAL A 2 4.62 40.91 49.68
CA VAL A 2 3.45 40.60 48.86
C VAL A 2 3.97 40.11 47.52
N ILE A 3 3.63 38.86 47.20
CA ILE A 3 4.10 38.09 46.04
C ILE A 3 3.36 38.61 44.78
N PRO A 4 4.03 38.80 43.63
CA PRO A 4 3.38 39.35 42.43
C PRO A 4 2.48 38.32 41.73
N LYS A 5 1.34 38.81 41.22
CA LYS A 5 0.39 38.05 40.37
C LYS A 5 1.05 37.74 39.01
N LEU A 6 1.19 36.46 38.70
CA LEU A 6 1.49 35.95 37.36
C LEU A 6 0.18 35.84 36.57
N ASN A 7 0.05 36.66 35.53
CA ASN A 7 -1.00 36.51 34.52
C ASN A 7 -0.61 35.35 33.58
N PHE A 8 -1.36 34.26 33.61
CA PHE A 8 -1.37 33.26 32.55
C PHE A 8 -2.23 33.80 31.40
N THR A 9 -1.58 34.32 30.35
CA THR A 9 -2.21 34.44 29.04
C THR A 9 -2.33 33.05 28.44
N ASP A 10 -3.58 32.67 28.21
CA ASP A 10 -4.05 31.43 27.63
C ASP A 10 -3.37 31.19 26.26
N ALA A 11 -2.57 30.12 26.19
CA ALA A 11 -1.95 29.67 24.97
C ALA A 11 -3.04 29.04 24.10
N SER A 12 -3.37 29.72 23.00
CA SER A 12 -4.19 29.21 21.92
C SER A 12 -3.72 27.80 21.52
N ALA A 13 -4.51 26.79 21.90
CA ALA A 13 -4.35 25.43 21.41
C ALA A 13 -4.57 25.41 19.89
N PRO A 14 -3.73 24.73 19.09
CA PRO A 14 -4.00 24.58 17.67
C PRO A 14 -5.20 23.65 17.48
N ALA A 15 -6.17 24.14 16.72
CA ALA A 15 -7.38 23.45 16.33
C ALA A 15 -7.07 22.10 15.68
N VAL A 16 -7.78 21.09 16.16
CA VAL A 16 -7.66 19.69 15.78
C VAL A 16 -8.12 19.50 14.33
N ALA A 17 -7.16 19.17 13.47
CA ALA A 17 -7.23 18.52 12.16
C ALA A 17 -8.64 18.29 11.58
N ALA A 18 -9.04 19.24 10.71
CA ALA A 18 -10.04 19.01 9.69
C ALA A 18 -9.45 18.11 8.58
N ASP A 19 -10.14 17.00 8.34
CA ASP A 19 -10.41 16.38 7.04
C ASP A 19 -9.48 16.78 5.87
N GLN A 20 -8.40 16.03 5.67
CA GLN A 20 -7.46 16.21 4.55
C GLN A 20 -7.79 15.26 3.39
N ASP A 21 -8.94 15.43 2.76
CA ASP A 21 -9.21 14.89 1.41
C ASP A 21 -8.92 15.94 0.31
N GLN A 22 -8.53 17.18 0.66
CA GLN A 22 -8.24 18.27 -0.28
C GLN A 22 -6.74 18.43 -0.65
N GLY A 23 -5.84 17.59 -0.14
CA GLY A 23 -4.40 17.72 -0.37
C GLY A 23 -3.87 17.17 -1.70
N PHE A 24 -4.72 16.48 -2.47
CA PHE A 24 -4.29 15.75 -3.67
C PHE A 24 -4.28 16.59 -4.95
N GLU A 25 -4.98 17.72 -4.99
CA GLU A 25 -5.13 18.54 -6.20
C GLU A 25 -3.86 19.35 -6.57
N GLN A 26 -2.75 19.13 -5.86
CA GLN A 26 -1.49 19.85 -6.08
C GLN A 26 -0.25 18.94 -6.17
N VAL A 27 -0.39 17.62 -6.25
CA VAL A 27 0.80 16.75 -6.35
C VAL A 27 1.38 16.85 -7.76
N THR A 28 2.46 17.60 -7.92
CA THR A 28 3.02 17.86 -9.26
C THR A 28 3.86 16.70 -9.77
N ARG A 29 4.45 15.89 -8.88
CA ARG A 29 5.44 14.85 -9.24
C ARG A 29 5.42 13.70 -8.25
N TRP A 30 5.36 12.48 -8.79
CA TRP A 30 5.51 11.25 -8.03
C TRP A 30 6.90 10.67 -8.23
N HIS A 31 7.49 10.17 -7.16
CA HIS A 31 8.77 9.47 -7.16
C HIS A 31 8.61 8.08 -6.53
N ILE A 32 9.62 7.24 -6.65
CA ILE A 32 9.61 5.89 -6.08
C ILE A 32 10.70 5.80 -5.04
N VAL A 33 10.30 5.36 -3.86
CA VAL A 33 11.18 5.13 -2.73
C VAL A 33 11.33 3.62 -2.56
N GLN A 34 12.57 3.17 -2.57
CA GLN A 34 12.91 1.82 -2.19
C GLN A 34 12.97 1.72 -0.67
N VAL A 35 12.33 0.70 -0.12
CA VAL A 35 12.23 0.46 1.31
C VAL A 35 12.52 -1.00 1.63
N THR A 36 12.79 -1.28 2.90
CA THR A 36 12.95 -2.66 3.37
C THR A 36 11.60 -3.37 3.29
N ALA A 37 11.59 -4.54 2.66
CA ALA A 37 10.36 -5.32 2.53
C ALA A 37 9.75 -5.62 3.91
N ARG A 38 8.43 -5.55 4.01
CA ARG A 38 7.62 -5.63 5.26
C ARG A 38 7.69 -4.41 6.18
N GLN A 39 8.46 -3.37 5.84
CA GLN A 39 8.47 -2.09 6.57
C GLN A 39 7.71 -0.98 5.82
N GLU A 40 7.13 -1.26 4.65
CA GLU A 40 6.49 -0.28 3.77
C GLU A 40 5.43 0.55 4.50
N GLN A 41 4.57 -0.10 5.28
CA GLN A 41 3.51 0.59 6.02
C GLN A 41 4.06 1.52 7.10
N ARG A 42 5.11 1.08 7.81
CA ARG A 42 5.80 1.88 8.82
C ARG A 42 6.47 3.09 8.19
N VAL A 43 7.20 2.89 7.09
CA VAL A 43 7.85 3.97 6.35
C VAL A 43 6.83 4.95 5.79
N CYS A 44 5.68 4.48 5.30
CA CYS A 44 4.55 5.33 4.90
C CYS A 44 4.06 6.21 6.05
N ASP A 45 3.94 5.67 7.26
CA ASP A 45 3.50 6.44 8.42
C ASP A 45 4.57 7.47 8.83
N ASP A 46 5.85 7.10 8.84
CA ASP A 46 6.97 8.00 9.17
C ASP A 46 7.12 9.14 8.15
N LEU A 47 7.03 8.84 6.85
CA LEU A 47 7.05 9.84 5.78
C LEU A 47 5.85 10.79 5.87
N ARG A 48 4.66 10.27 6.20
CA ARG A 48 3.47 11.10 6.40
C ARG A 48 3.63 12.03 7.60
N LEU A 49 4.20 11.54 8.71
CA LEU A 49 4.52 12.38 9.88
C LEU A 49 5.54 13.48 9.55
N ALA A 50 6.48 13.21 8.63
CA ALA A 50 7.40 14.20 8.10
C ALA A 50 6.78 15.15 7.05
N GLY A 51 5.47 15.05 6.77
CA GLY A 51 4.76 15.94 5.86
C GLY A 51 4.98 15.64 4.37
N PHE A 52 5.32 14.40 4.02
CA PHE A 52 5.29 13.91 2.65
C PHE A 52 3.93 13.25 2.33
N LEU A 53 3.68 12.97 1.05
CA LEU A 53 2.51 12.23 0.58
C LEU A 53 2.89 10.82 0.08
N PRO A 54 3.12 9.86 0.98
CA PRO A 54 3.42 8.50 0.58
C PRO A 54 2.17 7.72 0.17
N TYR A 55 2.32 6.87 -0.83
CA TYR A 55 1.32 5.91 -1.27
C TYR A 55 1.99 4.53 -1.46
N CYS A 56 1.55 3.55 -0.68
CA CYS A 56 1.93 2.16 -0.83
C CYS A 56 0.69 1.38 -1.28
N PRO A 57 0.61 0.90 -2.53
CA PRO A 57 -0.51 0.11 -2.99
C PRO A 57 -0.55 -1.20 -2.21
N MET A 58 -1.72 -1.57 -1.71
CA MET A 58 -1.91 -2.78 -0.91
C MET A 58 -2.87 -3.74 -1.61
N GLU A 59 -2.50 -5.01 -1.68
CA GLU A 59 -3.44 -6.08 -2.06
C GLU A 59 -4.07 -6.71 -0.81
N VAL A 60 -5.33 -7.12 -0.96
CA VAL A 60 -6.07 -7.86 0.05
C VAL A 60 -5.95 -9.35 -0.22
N VAL A 61 -5.39 -10.10 0.72
CA VAL A 61 -5.27 -11.56 0.65
C VAL A 61 -6.06 -12.20 1.78
N TRP A 62 -6.80 -13.25 1.48
CA TRP A 62 -7.55 -14.00 2.48
C TRP A 62 -6.69 -15.12 3.05
N ARG A 63 -6.23 -14.97 4.30
CA ARG A 63 -5.43 -16.00 4.98
C ARG A 63 -6.31 -16.92 5.81
N LYS A 64 -6.11 -18.23 5.63
CA LYS A 64 -6.77 -19.26 6.45
C LYS A 64 -5.99 -19.46 7.77
N PRO A 65 -6.68 -19.64 8.91
CA PRO A 65 -6.07 -19.94 10.19
C PRO A 65 -5.40 -21.32 10.15
N ARG A 66 -4.23 -21.42 10.80
CA ARG A 66 -3.44 -22.67 10.87
C ARG A 66 -3.72 -23.51 12.11
N SER A 67 -4.33 -22.95 13.16
CA SER A 67 -4.64 -23.65 14.41
C SER A 67 -6.10 -23.47 14.83
N HIS A 68 -6.60 -24.38 15.67
CA HIS A 68 -7.93 -24.29 16.27
C HIS A 68 -8.09 -23.03 17.14
N GLU A 69 -7.04 -22.67 17.89
CA GLU A 69 -6.99 -21.43 18.68
C GLU A 69 -7.07 -20.18 17.79
N SER A 70 -6.37 -20.19 16.65
CA SER A 70 -6.47 -19.11 15.65
C SER A 70 -7.90 -18.99 15.10
N LYS A 71 -8.59 -20.11 14.88
CA LYS A 71 -10.00 -20.10 14.44
C LYS A 71 -10.91 -19.43 15.46
N LYS A 72 -10.81 -19.83 16.74
CA LYS A 72 -11.59 -19.20 17.83
C LYS A 72 -11.32 -17.70 17.93
N ARG A 73 -10.05 -17.29 17.83
CA ARG A 73 -9.66 -15.86 17.85
C ARG A 73 -10.24 -15.09 16.67
N LEU A 74 -10.22 -15.64 15.46
CA LEU A 74 -10.82 -15.00 14.29
C LEU A 74 -12.34 -14.92 14.39
N GLN A 75 -13.00 -15.92 14.96
CA GLN A 75 -14.44 -15.90 15.20
C GLN A 75 -14.80 -14.78 16.19
N ALA A 76 -14.09 -14.66 17.31
CA ALA A 76 -14.29 -13.58 18.27
C ALA A 76 -14.01 -12.18 17.66
N LEU A 77 -12.99 -12.06 16.81
CA LEU A 77 -12.73 -10.81 16.07
C LEU A 77 -13.86 -10.46 15.08
N SER A 78 -14.41 -11.46 14.40
CA SER A 78 -15.55 -11.30 13.49
C SER A 78 -16.77 -10.79 14.24
N GLU A 79 -17.13 -11.43 15.36
CA GLU A 79 -18.26 -11.04 16.21
C GLU A 79 -18.07 -9.62 16.75
N ARG A 80 -16.88 -9.28 17.24
CA ARG A 80 -16.54 -7.94 17.72
C ARG A 80 -16.67 -6.88 16.62
N ARG A 81 -16.23 -7.19 15.39
CA ARG A 81 -16.37 -6.28 14.24
C ARG A 81 -17.82 -6.06 13.88
N SER A 82 -18.63 -7.12 13.82
CA SER A 82 -20.07 -7.01 13.55
C SER A 82 -20.77 -6.12 14.58
N LEU A 83 -20.52 -6.37 15.87
CA LEU A 83 -21.13 -5.58 16.95
C LEU A 83 -20.68 -4.11 16.92
N ALA A 84 -19.41 -3.85 16.61
CA ALA A 84 -18.89 -2.49 16.46
C ALA A 84 -19.50 -1.76 15.25
N LEU A 85 -19.65 -2.44 14.11
CA LEU A 85 -20.28 -1.87 12.91
C LEU A 85 -21.76 -1.55 13.16
N GLU A 86 -22.49 -2.44 13.84
CA GLU A 86 -23.87 -2.15 14.25
C GLU A 86 -23.95 -0.95 15.19
N ALA A 87 -23.05 -0.86 16.18
CA ALA A 87 -23.01 0.28 17.08
C ALA A 87 -22.71 1.59 16.34
N ALA A 88 -21.75 1.59 15.41
CA ALA A 88 -21.44 2.74 14.57
C ALA A 88 -22.62 3.12 13.65
N GLY A 89 -23.37 2.13 13.14
CA GLY A 89 -24.57 2.35 12.33
C GLY A 89 -25.69 3.09 13.08
N ARG A 90 -25.73 3.00 14.41
CA ARG A 90 -26.73 3.67 15.26
C ARG A 90 -26.36 5.12 15.61
N ILE A 91 -25.15 5.58 15.27
CA ILE A 91 -24.72 6.97 15.52
C ILE A 91 -25.48 7.91 14.57
N ARG A 92 -26.19 8.90 15.13
CA ARG A 92 -26.97 9.87 14.34
C ARG A 92 -26.12 10.95 13.67
N ASP A 93 -25.03 11.35 14.33
CA ASP A 93 -24.14 12.38 13.79
C ASP A 93 -23.30 11.81 12.63
N PRO A 94 -23.41 12.35 11.40
CA PRO A 94 -22.73 11.79 10.24
C PRO A 94 -21.19 11.80 10.35
N MET A 95 -20.61 12.84 10.96
CA MET A 95 -19.15 12.93 11.13
C MET A 95 -18.64 11.93 12.17
N ALA A 96 -19.29 11.82 13.33
CA ALA A 96 -18.96 10.84 14.35
C ALA A 96 -19.15 9.42 13.84
N GLN A 97 -20.20 9.17 13.04
CA GLN A 97 -20.43 7.88 12.39
C GLN A 97 -19.29 7.53 11.43
N ARG A 98 -18.91 8.46 10.54
CA ARG A 98 -17.80 8.27 9.59
C ARG A 98 -16.47 8.01 10.31
N ARG A 99 -16.18 8.76 11.38
CA ARG A 99 -14.98 8.55 12.23
C ARG A 99 -14.98 7.19 12.91
N ALA A 100 -16.13 6.77 13.46
CA ALA A 100 -16.26 5.46 14.12
C ALA A 100 -16.07 4.31 13.13
N LEU A 101 -16.69 4.39 11.94
CA LEU A 101 -16.53 3.40 10.87
C LEU A 101 -15.06 3.30 10.42
N ALA A 102 -14.38 4.44 10.20
CA ALA A 102 -12.97 4.47 9.84
C ALA A 102 -12.08 3.81 10.91
N ALA A 103 -12.34 4.08 12.20
CA ALA A 103 -11.61 3.47 13.31
C ALA A 103 -11.81 1.93 13.37
N ILE A 104 -13.01 1.45 13.10
CA ILE A 104 -13.33 0.01 13.06
C ILE A 104 -12.60 -0.67 11.89
N VAL A 105 -12.65 -0.08 10.69
CA VAL A 105 -11.93 -0.57 9.50
C VAL A 105 -10.43 -0.67 9.78
N ARG A 106 -9.84 0.31 10.47
CA ARG A 106 -8.41 0.31 10.79
C ARG A 106 -8.00 -0.72 11.85
N SER A 107 -8.85 -0.98 12.84
CA SER A 107 -8.48 -1.76 14.03
C SER A 107 -8.97 -3.21 14.03
N LEU A 108 -10.01 -3.53 13.27
CA LEU A 108 -10.59 -4.87 13.23
C LEU A 108 -10.55 -5.41 11.79
N PRO A 109 -9.73 -6.41 11.44
CA PRO A 109 -9.71 -6.93 10.07
C PRO A 109 -11.05 -7.58 9.70
N ARG A 110 -11.43 -7.58 8.42
CA ARG A 110 -12.60 -8.37 8.00
C ARG A 110 -12.30 -9.85 8.16
N VAL A 111 -13.29 -10.60 8.58
CA VAL A 111 -13.23 -12.06 8.62
C VAL A 111 -14.36 -12.56 7.72
N SER A 112 -14.01 -13.35 6.70
CA SER A 112 -14.98 -13.96 5.81
C SER A 112 -15.28 -15.37 6.30
N SER A 113 -16.56 -15.63 6.58
CA SER A 113 -17.12 -16.97 6.76
C SER A 113 -17.51 -17.63 5.44
N MET A 114 -17.41 -16.91 4.31
CA MET A 114 -17.95 -17.34 3.00
C MET A 114 -16.99 -18.23 2.18
N LEU A 115 -15.73 -18.41 2.60
CA LEU A 115 -14.73 -19.26 1.92
C LEU A 115 -14.71 -20.72 2.44
N GLY A 116 -15.88 -21.22 2.87
CA GLY A 116 -16.11 -22.59 3.35
C GLY A 116 -16.16 -22.72 4.88
N ARG A 117 -15.97 -23.95 5.39
CA ARG A 117 -16.13 -24.31 6.83
C ARG A 117 -15.10 -23.65 7.77
N ASN A 118 -14.09 -22.94 7.25
CA ASN A 118 -13.06 -22.25 8.04
C ASN A 118 -13.10 -20.74 7.77
N PRO A 119 -13.10 -19.89 8.80
CA PRO A 119 -13.01 -18.44 8.61
C PRO A 119 -11.68 -18.09 7.93
N ALA A 120 -11.68 -17.09 7.05
CA ALA A 120 -10.47 -16.50 6.50
C ALA A 120 -10.37 -15.05 6.96
N VAL A 121 -9.18 -14.61 7.35
CA VAL A 121 -8.93 -13.23 7.75
C VAL A 121 -8.42 -12.44 6.56
N GLU A 122 -8.94 -11.24 6.40
CA GLU A 122 -8.41 -10.24 5.50
C GLU A 122 -7.02 -9.83 5.95
N ASP A 123 -6.06 -9.96 5.05
CA ASP A 123 -4.68 -9.58 5.27
C ASP A 123 -4.24 -8.63 4.16
N ARG A 124 -3.85 -7.41 4.53
CA ARG A 124 -3.34 -6.43 3.57
C ARG A 124 -1.83 -6.52 3.52
N ARG A 125 -1.28 -6.68 2.32
CA ARG A 125 0.17 -6.69 2.10
C ARG A 125 0.55 -5.79 0.92
N PRO A 126 1.77 -5.23 0.90
CA PRO A 126 2.23 -4.40 -0.20
C PRO A 126 2.12 -5.16 -1.52
N TYR A 127 1.50 -4.53 -2.52
CA TYR A 127 1.38 -5.06 -3.88
C TYR A 127 2.75 -5.06 -4.59
N LEU A 128 3.62 -4.10 -4.25
CA LEU A 128 5.01 -4.00 -4.71
C LEU A 128 5.95 -4.06 -3.50
N PRO A 129 6.32 -5.26 -3.00
CA PRO A 129 7.20 -5.37 -1.84
C PRO A 129 8.52 -4.64 -2.05
N GLY A 130 8.92 -3.85 -1.06
CA GLY A 130 10.14 -3.05 -1.08
C GLY A 130 10.05 -1.73 -1.83
N TYR A 131 8.87 -1.34 -2.33
CA TYR A 131 8.67 -0.08 -3.04
C TYR A 131 7.42 0.65 -2.55
N LEU A 132 7.50 1.97 -2.50
CA LEU A 132 6.35 2.85 -2.33
C LEU A 132 6.48 4.08 -3.23
N PHE A 133 5.36 4.75 -3.45
CA PHE A 133 5.30 5.99 -4.20
C PHE A 133 5.32 7.19 -3.26
N LEU A 134 6.00 8.26 -3.66
CA LEU A 134 6.13 9.49 -2.89
C LEU A 134 5.69 10.67 -3.76
N GLY A 135 4.54 11.24 -3.41
CA GLY A 135 4.06 12.49 -3.97
C GLY A 135 4.74 13.67 -3.29
N LEU A 136 5.13 14.65 -4.08
CA LEU A 136 5.60 15.94 -3.57
C LEU A 136 4.56 17.01 -3.83
N LEU A 137 4.28 17.81 -2.80
CA LEU A 137 3.52 19.05 -2.96
C LEU A 137 4.39 20.11 -3.67
N PRO A 138 3.80 21.16 -4.26
CA PRO A 138 4.55 22.20 -4.93
C PRO A 138 5.55 22.85 -3.97
N GLY A 139 6.80 23.01 -4.39
CA GLY A 139 7.88 23.56 -3.56
C GLY A 139 8.55 22.56 -2.63
N GLN A 140 8.15 21.28 -2.62
CA GLN A 140 8.82 20.22 -1.86
C GLN A 140 9.92 19.48 -2.65
N GLU A 141 10.26 19.90 -3.86
CA GLU A 141 11.23 19.21 -4.72
C GLU A 141 12.60 19.07 -4.06
N SER A 142 13.05 20.10 -3.34
CA SER A 142 14.30 20.07 -2.58
C SER A 142 14.30 19.04 -1.45
N ARG A 143 13.12 18.66 -0.93
CA ARG A 143 12.97 17.71 0.19
C ARG A 143 13.22 16.25 -0.22
N LEU A 144 13.37 15.95 -1.50
CA LEU A 144 13.79 14.61 -1.94
C LEU A 144 15.13 14.19 -1.31
N THR A 145 16.02 15.15 -1.03
CA THR A 145 17.29 14.84 -0.36
C THR A 145 17.13 14.42 1.10
N ASP A 146 15.98 14.70 1.70
CA ASP A 146 15.64 14.27 3.07
C ASP A 146 15.19 12.81 3.10
N VAL A 147 14.70 12.29 1.96
CA VAL A 147 14.27 10.90 1.79
C VAL A 147 15.48 10.01 1.53
N LYS A 148 16.17 9.69 2.62
CA LYS A 148 17.38 8.88 2.63
C LYS A 148 17.33 7.88 3.80
N PRO A 149 18.16 6.83 3.79
CA PRO A 149 18.31 5.96 4.96
C PRO A 149 18.62 6.75 6.22
N ILE A 150 18.14 6.24 7.35
CA ILE A 150 18.47 6.83 8.65
C ILE A 150 19.98 6.88 8.86
N ASP A 151 20.50 8.09 9.14
CA ASP A 151 21.88 8.30 9.54
C ASP A 151 21.92 8.69 11.02
N TRP A 152 22.10 7.70 11.88
CA TRP A 152 22.14 7.89 13.32
C TRP A 152 23.31 8.77 13.79
N ARG A 153 24.34 8.99 12.95
CA ARG A 153 25.50 9.84 13.29
C ARG A 153 25.23 11.31 13.01
N LYS A 154 24.48 11.60 11.95
CA LYS A 154 24.24 12.99 11.48
C LYS A 154 22.85 13.52 11.83
N GLY A 155 21.95 12.64 12.27
CA GLY A 155 20.54 12.95 12.46
C GLY A 155 19.82 13.05 11.11
N GLY A 156 18.61 12.47 11.04
CA GLY A 156 17.76 12.51 9.85
C GLY A 156 17.77 11.23 9.00
N GLY A 157 16.98 11.26 7.94
CA GLY A 157 16.59 10.07 7.18
C GLY A 157 15.48 9.28 7.86
N PHE A 158 15.13 8.14 7.26
CA PHE A 158 14.00 7.31 7.68
C PHE A 158 14.45 5.87 7.90
N ASP A 159 14.09 5.29 9.04
CA ASP A 159 14.34 3.88 9.31
C ASP A 159 13.51 3.03 8.34
N GLY A 160 14.16 2.08 7.66
CA GLY A 160 13.53 1.27 6.62
C GLY A 160 13.56 1.85 5.20
N VAL A 161 13.92 3.12 4.99
CA VAL A 161 14.23 3.65 3.65
C VAL A 161 15.60 3.16 3.19
N ILE A 162 15.69 2.68 1.95
CA ILE A 162 16.92 2.21 1.32
C ILE A 162 17.49 3.29 0.38
N ASP A 163 16.68 3.79 -0.55
CA ASP A 163 17.07 4.88 -1.46
C ASP A 163 15.85 5.41 -2.22
N LEU A 164 16.00 6.57 -2.85
CA LEU A 164 15.17 6.95 -3.98
C LEU A 164 15.61 6.15 -5.21
N VAL A 165 14.64 5.64 -5.96
CA VAL A 165 14.92 4.98 -7.23
C VAL A 165 15.43 6.02 -8.23
N ARG A 166 16.57 5.74 -8.87
CA ARG A 166 17.27 6.67 -9.77
C ARG A 166 17.51 6.07 -11.16
N ALA A 167 17.35 6.90 -12.19
CA ALA A 167 17.75 6.62 -13.56
C ALA A 167 18.73 7.72 -14.03
N SER A 168 19.86 7.32 -14.59
CA SER A 168 20.91 8.26 -15.04
C SER A 168 21.34 9.28 -13.97
N GLY A 169 21.33 8.88 -12.70
CA GLY A 169 21.72 9.71 -11.54
C GLY A 169 20.59 10.57 -10.95
N ALA A 170 19.47 10.77 -11.66
CA ALA A 170 18.33 11.55 -11.18
C ALA A 170 17.25 10.66 -10.56
N ALA A 171 16.54 11.15 -9.55
CA ALA A 171 15.39 10.44 -8.98
C ALA A 171 14.32 10.26 -10.06
N VAL A 172 13.81 9.04 -10.19
CA VAL A 172 12.80 8.72 -11.21
C VAL A 172 11.51 9.45 -10.89
N GLN A 173 11.04 10.22 -11.87
CA GLN A 173 9.72 10.84 -11.85
C GLN A 173 8.76 9.94 -12.61
N ILE A 174 7.62 9.67 -12.00
CA ILE A 174 6.52 8.97 -12.65
C ILE A 174 5.32 9.89 -12.76
N HIS A 175 4.51 9.64 -13.79
CA HIS A 175 3.30 10.39 -14.03
C HIS A 175 2.22 10.00 -13.01
N GLU A 176 1.44 10.99 -12.56
CA GLU A 176 0.37 10.79 -11.57
C GLU A 176 -0.67 9.77 -12.03
N SER A 177 -0.93 9.67 -13.34
CA SER A 177 -1.89 8.70 -13.89
C SER A 177 -1.57 7.25 -13.53
N ILE A 178 -0.31 6.89 -13.25
CA ILE A 178 0.06 5.54 -12.81
C ILE A 178 -0.45 5.31 -11.38
N VAL A 179 -0.24 6.29 -10.50
CA VAL A 179 -0.65 6.22 -9.10
C VAL A 179 -2.18 6.26 -8.97
N LEU A 180 -2.85 7.10 -9.77
CA LEU A 180 -4.32 7.14 -9.80
C LEU A 180 -4.90 5.80 -10.25
N LYS A 181 -4.37 5.20 -11.33
CA LYS A 181 -4.81 3.86 -11.77
C LYS A 181 -4.58 2.78 -10.70
N LEU A 182 -3.46 2.84 -9.98
CA LEU A 182 -3.20 1.92 -8.87
C LEU A 182 -4.22 2.10 -7.74
N LYS A 183 -4.56 3.34 -7.39
CA LYS A 183 -5.58 3.67 -6.39
C LYS A 183 -6.97 3.21 -6.82
N GLU A 184 -7.39 3.52 -8.04
CA GLU A 184 -8.69 3.09 -8.59
C GLU A 184 -8.84 1.57 -8.52
N ARG A 185 -7.80 0.82 -8.87
CA ARG A 185 -7.79 -0.64 -8.77
C ARG A 185 -7.74 -1.15 -7.33
N GLU A 186 -7.06 -0.44 -6.44
CA GLU A 186 -7.07 -0.76 -5.00
C GLU A 186 -8.47 -0.60 -4.43
N ASP A 187 -9.13 0.52 -4.72
CA ASP A 187 -10.49 0.86 -4.28
C ASP A 187 -11.54 -0.10 -4.87
N ALA A 188 -11.34 -0.51 -6.14
CA ALA A 188 -12.14 -1.54 -6.80
C ALA A 188 -11.85 -2.96 -6.28
N GLY A 189 -10.80 -3.15 -5.47
CA GLY A 189 -10.36 -4.46 -4.98
C GLY A 189 -9.66 -5.34 -6.03
N GLU A 190 -9.35 -4.79 -7.20
CA GLU A 190 -8.72 -5.47 -8.33
C GLU A 190 -7.22 -5.71 -8.16
N LEU A 191 -6.59 -5.10 -7.15
CA LEU A 191 -5.22 -5.46 -6.75
C LEU A 191 -5.17 -6.82 -6.03
N SER A 192 -6.30 -7.27 -5.46
CA SER A 192 -6.39 -8.64 -4.94
C SER A 192 -6.53 -9.59 -6.12
N GLY A 193 -5.64 -10.58 -6.21
CA GLY A 193 -5.69 -11.63 -7.23
C GLY A 193 -7.08 -12.26 -7.30
N SER A 194 -7.88 -11.77 -8.25
CA SER A 194 -9.24 -12.19 -8.57
C SER A 194 -9.08 -13.13 -9.76
N LYS A 195 -8.92 -14.44 -9.61
CA LYS A 195 -10.00 -15.43 -9.42
C LYS A 195 -11.28 -15.30 -10.29
N LYS A 196 -11.31 -14.40 -11.26
CA LYS A 196 -12.26 -14.35 -12.40
C LYS A 196 -11.39 -13.86 -13.57
N ASP A 197 -10.91 -14.70 -14.46
CA ASP A 197 -11.74 -15.37 -15.46
C ASP A 197 -11.28 -16.80 -15.75
N LYS A 198 -12.20 -17.74 -15.53
CA LYS A 198 -12.09 -19.10 -16.06
C LYS A 198 -12.76 -19.15 -17.44
N ASP A 199 -12.33 -18.30 -18.37
CA ASP A 199 -12.63 -18.46 -19.79
C ASP A 199 -11.86 -17.43 -20.64
N THR A 200 -10.56 -17.61 -20.81
CA THR A 200 -9.94 -17.53 -22.14
C THR A 200 -8.64 -18.32 -22.15
N ARG A 201 -8.56 -19.28 -23.05
CA ARG A 201 -7.41 -20.16 -23.27
C ARG A 201 -6.27 -19.37 -23.90
N LYS A 202 -5.09 -19.46 -23.29
CA LYS A 202 -3.83 -19.93 -23.89
C LYS A 202 -2.85 -20.14 -22.75
N ALA A 203 -2.76 -21.37 -22.24
CA ALA A 203 -1.61 -21.79 -21.47
C ALA A 203 -0.43 -21.87 -22.43
N THR A 204 0.14 -20.72 -22.79
CA THR A 204 1.47 -20.69 -23.38
C THR A 204 2.38 -21.08 -22.23
N ALA A 205 2.90 -22.31 -22.25
CA ALA A 205 3.86 -22.75 -21.25
C ALA A 205 5.12 -21.87 -21.37
N PHE A 206 5.21 -20.86 -20.52
CA PHE A 206 6.37 -20.00 -20.45
C PHE A 206 7.59 -20.80 -19.96
N ARG A 207 8.76 -20.48 -20.52
CA ARG A 207 10.04 -21.08 -20.12
C ARG A 207 10.82 -20.10 -19.27
N GLU A 208 11.61 -20.61 -18.32
CA GLU A 208 12.58 -19.80 -17.59
C GLU A 208 13.54 -19.10 -18.59
N GLY A 209 13.77 -17.81 -18.40
CA GLY A 209 14.54 -16.95 -19.29
C GLY A 209 13.75 -16.34 -20.46
N GLN A 210 12.46 -16.68 -20.65
CA GLN A 210 11.66 -16.15 -21.76
C GLN A 210 11.25 -14.70 -21.54
N ASP A 211 11.39 -13.86 -22.57
CA ASP A 211 10.86 -12.50 -22.56
C ASP A 211 9.34 -12.49 -22.75
N VAL A 212 8.66 -11.77 -21.88
CA VAL A 212 7.21 -11.66 -21.81
C VAL A 212 6.79 -10.22 -21.63
N ARG A 213 5.66 -9.86 -22.21
CA ARG A 213 5.01 -8.58 -22.00
C ARG A 213 3.82 -8.78 -21.07
N ILE A 214 3.73 -7.93 -20.06
CA ILE A 214 2.59 -7.92 -19.15
C ILE A 214 1.41 -7.28 -19.89
N THR A 215 0.29 -7.97 -19.99
CA THR A 215 -0.87 -7.54 -20.79
C THR A 215 -2.06 -7.12 -19.94
N ASP A 216 -2.10 -7.60 -18.71
CA ASP A 216 -3.06 -7.19 -17.71
C ASP A 216 -2.35 -6.80 -16.40
N GLY A 217 -2.96 -5.93 -15.62
CA GLY A 217 -2.38 -5.40 -14.40
C GLY A 217 -1.87 -3.95 -14.54
N PRO A 218 -1.52 -3.30 -13.41
CA PRO A 218 -0.99 -1.94 -13.40
C PRO A 218 0.42 -1.85 -14.00
N LEU A 219 1.07 -2.99 -14.20
CA LEU A 219 2.31 -3.15 -14.94
C LEU A 219 2.06 -3.55 -16.40
N ALA A 220 0.83 -3.44 -16.90
CA ALA A 220 0.54 -3.70 -18.30
C ALA A 220 1.41 -2.81 -19.20
N ARG A 221 1.88 -3.40 -20.31
CA ARG A 221 2.83 -2.84 -21.29
C ARG A 221 4.29 -2.75 -20.83
N PHE A 222 4.63 -3.25 -19.65
CA PHE A 222 6.03 -3.46 -19.31
C PHE A 222 6.53 -4.81 -19.83
N ASP A 223 7.77 -4.82 -20.30
CA ASP A 223 8.50 -6.03 -20.68
C ASP A 223 9.20 -6.61 -19.43
N ALA A 224 9.18 -7.93 -19.32
CA ALA A 224 9.76 -8.68 -18.22
C ALA A 224 10.33 -10.01 -18.72
N GLN A 225 11.20 -10.62 -17.92
CA GLN A 225 11.75 -11.94 -18.22
C GLN A 225 11.21 -12.97 -17.23
N VAL A 226 10.82 -14.16 -17.68
CA VAL A 226 10.36 -15.23 -16.80
C VAL A 226 11.55 -15.74 -15.98
N GLU A 227 11.47 -15.62 -14.66
CA GLU A 227 12.50 -16.12 -13.76
C GLU A 227 12.24 -17.58 -13.37
N ARG A 228 10.98 -17.91 -13.03
CA ARG A 228 10.58 -19.25 -12.61
C ARG A 228 9.09 -19.48 -12.84
N CYS A 229 8.73 -20.68 -13.27
CA CYS A 229 7.32 -21.09 -13.33
C CYS A 229 6.94 -21.80 -12.01
N ALA A 230 5.96 -21.26 -11.29
CA ALA A 230 5.44 -21.85 -10.06
C ALA A 230 4.23 -22.76 -10.37
N PRO A 231 3.96 -23.78 -9.52
CA PRO A 231 2.75 -24.59 -9.67
C PRO A 231 1.48 -23.73 -9.49
N ASN A 232 0.41 -24.05 -10.23
CA ASN A 232 -0.88 -23.34 -10.33
C ASN A 232 -0.89 -22.06 -11.20
N ASP A 233 -0.33 -22.12 -12.41
CA ASP A 233 -0.37 -21.03 -13.43
C ASP A 233 0.19 -19.67 -12.96
N ARG A 234 1.05 -19.67 -11.93
CA ARG A 234 1.75 -18.47 -11.47
C ARG A 234 3.15 -18.45 -12.05
N VAL A 235 3.56 -17.30 -12.56
CA VAL A 235 4.86 -17.08 -13.15
C VAL A 235 5.58 -16.01 -12.33
N GLN A 236 6.75 -16.35 -11.82
CA GLN A 236 7.70 -15.37 -11.30
C GLN A 236 8.38 -14.72 -12.49
N ILE A 237 8.19 -13.41 -12.61
CA ILE A 237 8.81 -12.60 -13.63
C ILE A 237 9.81 -11.63 -13.00
N LEU A 238 10.78 -11.25 -13.81
CA LEU A 238 11.79 -10.27 -13.56
C LEU A 238 11.50 -9.08 -14.47
N ILE A 239 10.75 -8.12 -13.95
CA ILE A 239 10.44 -6.89 -14.66
C ILE A 239 11.57 -5.90 -14.44
N SER A 240 12.07 -5.27 -15.52
CA SER A 240 13.03 -4.17 -15.39
C SER A 240 12.28 -2.90 -15.02
N LEU A 241 11.97 -2.76 -13.73
CA LEU A 241 11.42 -1.54 -13.18
C LEU A 241 12.59 -0.65 -12.77
N PHE A 242 12.71 0.49 -13.45
CA PHE A 242 13.64 1.56 -13.07
C PHE A 242 15.11 1.15 -13.05
N GLY A 243 15.53 0.37 -14.04
CA GLY A 243 16.94 -0.04 -14.23
C GLY A 243 17.40 -1.16 -13.29
N ARG A 244 16.50 -1.77 -12.50
CA ARG A 244 16.80 -2.98 -11.72
C ARG A 244 15.79 -4.09 -12.03
N PRO A 245 16.26 -5.36 -12.03
CA PRO A 245 15.38 -6.51 -12.10
C PRO A 245 14.55 -6.62 -10.82
N THR A 246 13.23 -6.36 -10.91
CA THR A 246 12.27 -6.49 -9.81
C THR A 246 11.46 -7.76 -10.00
N ARG A 247 11.34 -8.57 -8.94
CA ARG A 247 10.58 -9.82 -8.98
C ARG A 247 9.10 -9.56 -8.72
N ALA A 248 8.24 -9.99 -9.62
CA ALA A 248 6.78 -9.97 -9.45
C ALA A 248 6.20 -11.36 -9.71
N ILE A 249 5.08 -11.67 -9.07
CA ILE A 249 4.35 -12.93 -9.27
C ILE A 249 3.04 -12.58 -9.97
N LEU A 250 2.87 -13.05 -11.20
CA LEU A 250 1.67 -12.84 -12.00
C LEU A 250 1.07 -14.17 -12.44
N GLU A 251 -0.17 -14.14 -12.93
CA GLU A 251 -0.77 -15.31 -13.58
C GLU A 251 -0.30 -15.40 -15.04
N ALA A 252 -0.17 -16.62 -15.57
CA ALA A 252 0.24 -16.84 -16.96
C ALA A 252 -0.72 -16.17 -17.98
N SER A 253 -1.98 -15.98 -17.62
CA SER A 253 -2.99 -15.26 -18.42
C SER A 253 -2.70 -13.77 -18.56
N GLN A 254 -1.93 -13.16 -17.64
CA GLN A 254 -1.58 -11.75 -17.64
C GLN A 254 -0.30 -11.45 -18.41
N LEU A 255 0.27 -12.47 -19.06
CA LEU A 255 1.52 -12.42 -19.79
C LEU A 255 1.27 -12.85 -21.23
N GLU A 256 1.94 -12.17 -22.15
CA GLU A 256 2.06 -12.59 -23.55
C GLU A 256 3.54 -12.74 -23.89
N ALA A 257 3.87 -13.60 -24.85
CA ALA A 257 5.25 -13.71 -25.32
C ALA A 257 5.65 -12.38 -25.98
N ALA A 258 6.80 -11.82 -25.56
CA ALA A 258 7.37 -10.69 -26.28
C ALA A 258 7.83 -11.20 -27.65
N SER A 259 7.31 -10.56 -28.71
CA SER A 259 7.66 -10.85 -30.11
C SER A 259 8.98 -10.18 -30.49
#